data_AF-K2D8S1-F1
#
_entry.id   AF-K2D8S1-F1
#
_cell.length_a   1.000
_cell.length_b   1.000
_cell.length_c   1.000
_cell.angle_alpha   90.00
_cell.angle_beta   90.00
_cell.angle_gamma   90.00
#
_symmetry.space_group_name_H-M   'P 1'
#
loop_
_entity.id
_entity.type
_entity.pdbx_description
1 polymer ?
#
loop_
_entity_poly.entity_id
_entity_poly.type
_entity_poly.pdbx_seq_one_letter_code
_entity_poly.pdbx_strand_id
1 'polypeptide(L)'
;MTKTRQTIMDIAMNLNRIGNWVADGFGVNQKKIAIFIENTDGYISTVGNFDNKFTNTWNDFMKIYPNMKNSPKDNAENLMTWGNILTHRSKLI
;
A
#
# COMPACT_ATOMS: atom_id res chain seq x y z
N MET A 1 -6.53 8.59 -16.79
CA MET A 1 -5.91 7.56 -15.91
C MET A 1 -6.92 6.43 -15.79
N THR A 2 -6.52 5.15 -15.91
CA THR A 2 -7.49 4.04 -15.75
C THR A 2 -7.96 3.97 -14.30
N LYS A 3 -9.18 3.47 -14.06
CA LYS A 3 -9.74 3.32 -12.70
C LYS A 3 -8.81 2.47 -11.83
N THR A 4 -8.32 1.35 -12.36
CA THR A 4 -7.34 0.47 -11.70
C THR A 4 -6.06 1.22 -11.31
N ARG A 5 -5.48 1.98 -12.23
CA ARG A 5 -4.25 2.74 -11.93
C ARG A 5 -4.48 3.74 -10.81
N GLN A 6 -5.63 4.42 -10.79
CA GLN A 6 -5.97 5.34 -9.70
C GLN A 6 -6.07 4.62 -8.36
N THR A 7 -6.79 3.49 -8.29
CA THR A 7 -6.90 2.68 -7.07
C THR A 7 -5.53 2.24 -6.54
N ILE A 8 -4.61 1.84 -7.43
CA ILE A 8 -3.24 1.48 -7.02
C ILE A 8 -2.45 2.68 -6.51
N MET A 9 -2.64 3.85 -7.09
CA MET A 9 -2.06 5.08 -6.57
C MET A 9 -2.61 5.43 -5.18
N ASP A 10 -3.90 5.21 -4.93
CA ASP A 10 -4.52 5.45 -3.62
C ASP A 10 -3.95 4.50 -2.56
N ILE A 11 -3.76 3.23 -2.91
CA ILE A 11 -3.04 2.25 -2.08
C ILE A 11 -1.62 2.72 -1.79
N ALA A 12 -0.87 3.10 -2.83
CA ALA A 12 0.51 3.55 -2.72
C ALA A 12 0.66 4.77 -1.78
N MET A 13 -0.23 5.75 -1.90
CA MET A 13 -0.27 6.92 -1.03
C MET A 13 -0.57 6.54 0.42
N ASN A 14 -1.51 5.61 0.65
CA ASN A 14 -1.83 5.15 2.00
C ASN A 14 -0.65 4.42 2.64
N LEU A 15 0.05 3.54 1.92
CA LEU A 15 1.24 2.87 2.44
C LEU A 15 2.31 3.87 2.88
N ASN A 16 2.58 4.89 2.06
CA ASN A 16 3.51 5.97 2.42
C ASN A 16 3.04 6.75 3.66
N ARG A 17 1.75 7.08 3.77
CA ARG A 17 1.20 7.75 4.96
C ARG A 17 1.34 6.91 6.22
N ILE A 18 1.00 5.62 6.14
CA ILE A 18 1.11 4.69 7.26
C ILE A 18 2.57 4.58 7.69
N GLY A 19 3.49 4.31 6.74
CA GLY A 19 4.91 4.18 7.05
C GLY A 19 5.50 5.42 7.71
N ASN A 20 5.17 6.62 7.22
CA ASN A 20 5.58 7.88 7.85
C ASN A 20 5.02 8.01 9.28
N TRP A 21 3.73 7.75 9.50
CA TRP A 21 3.15 7.84 10.85
C TRP A 21 3.69 6.80 11.83
N VAL A 22 4.06 5.62 11.35
CA VAL A 22 4.77 4.64 12.18
C VAL A 22 6.11 5.22 12.61
N ALA A 23 6.89 5.77 11.67
CA ALA A 23 8.21 6.35 11.92
C ALA A 23 8.15 7.58 12.85
N ASP A 24 7.16 8.45 12.64
CA ASP A 24 6.95 9.67 13.45
C ASP A 24 6.49 9.37 14.88
N GLY A 25 5.93 8.18 15.11
CA GLY A 25 5.45 7.77 16.43
C GLY A 25 4.24 6.85 16.34
N PHE A 26 4.50 5.54 16.29
CA PHE A 26 3.44 4.53 16.22
C PHE A 26 2.35 4.70 17.29
N GLY A 27 2.74 4.88 18.56
CA GLY A 27 1.82 4.95 19.70
C GLY A 27 0.81 6.12 19.61
N VAL A 28 1.24 7.29 19.14
CA VAL A 28 0.37 8.47 19.01
C VAL A 28 -0.51 8.42 17.75
N ASN A 29 -0.09 7.67 16.72
CA ASN A 29 -0.77 7.60 15.44
C ASN A 29 -1.62 6.33 15.23
N GLN A 30 -1.74 5.45 16.24
CA GLN A 30 -2.41 4.14 16.11
C GLN A 30 -3.80 4.23 15.44
N LYS A 31 -4.63 5.19 15.83
CA LYS A 31 -5.97 5.37 15.25
C LYS A 31 -5.91 5.70 13.76
N LYS A 32 -5.01 6.59 13.34
CA LYS A 32 -4.83 6.95 11.92
C LYS A 32 -4.31 5.77 11.12
N ILE A 33 -3.32 5.06 11.67
CA ILE A 33 -2.75 3.86 11.06
C ILE A 33 -3.83 2.81 10.82
N ALA A 34 -4.67 2.51 11.82
CA ALA A 34 -5.75 1.54 11.70
C ALA A 34 -6.76 1.93 10.61
N ILE A 35 -7.23 3.18 10.59
CA ILE A 35 -8.16 3.69 9.56
C ILE A 35 -7.56 3.54 8.16
N PHE A 36 -6.27 3.87 7.99
CA PHE A 36 -5.65 3.82 6.67
C PHE A 36 -5.31 2.39 6.23
N ILE A 37 -5.07 1.46 7.15
CA ILE A 37 -5.00 0.03 6.84
C ILE A 37 -6.36 -0.46 6.34
N GLU A 38 -7.45 -0.13 7.03
CA GLU A 38 -8.81 -0.51 6.62
C GLU A 38 -9.17 0.04 5.23
N ASN A 39 -8.87 1.32 4.99
CA ASN A 39 -9.05 1.93 3.66
C ASN A 39 -8.21 1.23 2.59
N THR A 40 -6.98 0.82 2.92
CA THR A 40 -6.08 0.13 1.99
C THR A 40 -6.62 -1.27 1.66
N ASP A 41 -7.09 -2.02 2.65
CA ASP A 41 -7.76 -3.31 2.45
C ASP A 41 -9.01 -3.14 1.57
N GLY A 42 -9.79 -2.09 1.80
CA GLY A 42 -10.92 -1.70 0.96
C GLY A 42 -10.50 -1.47 -0.50
N TYR A 43 -9.49 -0.67 -0.75
CA TYR A 43 -9.00 -0.43 -2.11
C TYR A 43 -8.50 -1.71 -2.78
N ILE A 44 -7.71 -2.53 -2.08
CA ILE A 44 -7.20 -3.83 -2.58
C ILE A 44 -8.36 -4.71 -3.05
N SER A 45 -9.46 -4.77 -2.30
CA SER A 45 -10.64 -5.57 -2.68
C SER A 45 -11.33 -5.11 -3.97
N THR A 46 -11.10 -3.86 -4.38
CA THR A 46 -11.69 -3.25 -5.59
C THR A 46 -10.75 -3.25 -6.80
N VAL A 47 -9.50 -3.70 -6.62
CA VAL A 47 -8.52 -3.76 -7.71
C VAL A 47 -8.98 -4.81 -8.72
N GLY A 48 -9.34 -4.34 -9.92
CA GLY A 48 -9.70 -5.21 -11.03
C GLY A 48 -8.50 -5.93 -11.65
N ASN A 49 -8.77 -6.88 -12.54
CA ASN A 49 -7.72 -7.64 -13.23
C ASN A 49 -6.88 -6.75 -14.15
N PHE A 50 -5.60 -7.07 -14.26
CA PHE A 50 -4.68 -6.56 -15.26
C PHE A 50 -3.77 -7.69 -15.72
N ASP A 51 -3.53 -7.76 -17.03
CA ASP A 51 -2.64 -8.72 -17.67
C ASP A 51 -1.53 -7.96 -18.39
N ASN A 52 -0.60 -7.43 -17.62
CA ASN A 52 0.51 -6.64 -18.15
C ASN A 52 1.75 -6.76 -17.25
N LYS A 53 2.80 -6.00 -17.59
CA LYS A 53 4.09 -6.03 -16.87
C LYS A 53 3.99 -5.66 -15.39
N PHE A 54 2.87 -5.11 -14.93
CA PHE A 54 2.60 -4.80 -13.53
C PHE A 54 2.15 -6.01 -12.71
N THR A 55 1.61 -7.07 -13.33
CA THR A 55 1.05 -8.24 -12.64
C THR A 55 2.02 -8.87 -11.65
N ASN A 56 3.30 -9.02 -12.03
CA ASN A 56 4.32 -9.56 -11.13
C ASN A 56 4.56 -8.66 -9.91
N THR A 57 4.63 -7.34 -10.11
CA THR A 57 4.78 -6.36 -9.02
C THR A 57 3.61 -6.43 -8.04
N TRP A 58 2.39 -6.56 -8.55
CA TRP A 58 1.21 -6.70 -7.71
C TRP A 58 1.21 -8.00 -6.90
N ASN A 59 1.56 -9.12 -7.54
CA ASN A 59 1.62 -10.41 -6.87
C ASN A 59 2.63 -10.42 -5.72
N ASP A 60 3.78 -9.78 -5.91
CA ASP A 60 4.80 -9.67 -4.87
C ASP A 60 4.34 -8.75 -3.72
N PHE A 61 3.68 -7.63 -4.05
CA PHE A 61 3.04 -6.78 -3.04
C PHE A 61 2.03 -7.57 -2.19
N MET A 62 1.15 -8.35 -2.83
CA MET A 62 0.11 -9.12 -2.15
C MET A 62 0.65 -10.22 -1.23
N LYS A 63 1.87 -10.73 -1.49
CA LYS A 63 2.55 -11.67 -0.57
C LYS A 63 3.07 -10.99 0.69
N ILE A 64 3.55 -9.74 0.58
CA ILE A 64 4.25 -9.05 1.67
C ILE A 64 3.30 -8.18 2.50
N TYR A 65 2.27 -7.61 1.87
CA TYR A 65 1.32 -6.70 2.51
C TYR A 65 0.66 -7.25 3.79
N PRO A 66 0.24 -8.54 3.88
CA PRO A 66 -0.29 -9.09 5.13
C PRO A 66 0.65 -8.94 6.33
N ASN A 67 1.96 -9.12 6.14
CA ASN A 67 2.94 -8.90 7.21
C ASN A 67 3.03 -7.42 7.60
N MET A 68 3.08 -6.53 6.61
CA MET A 68 3.18 -5.09 6.85
C MET A 68 1.96 -4.55 7.60
N LYS A 69 0.75 -5.02 7.30
CA LYS A 69 -0.48 -4.55 7.97
C LYS A 69 -0.65 -5.11 9.38
N ASN A 70 -0.17 -6.32 9.64
CA ASN A 70 -0.31 -6.98 10.95
C ASN A 70 0.76 -6.52 11.94
N SER A 71 1.95 -6.16 11.44
CA SER A 71 3.07 -5.66 12.24
C SER A 71 3.59 -4.31 11.72
N PRO A 72 2.75 -3.27 11.61
CA PRO A 72 3.12 -2.00 10.97
C PRO A 72 4.26 -1.30 11.70
N LYS A 73 4.32 -1.42 13.03
CA LYS A 73 5.39 -0.87 13.88
C LYS A 73 6.78 -1.30 13.42
N ASP A 74 6.92 -2.56 13.01
CA ASP A 74 8.20 -3.16 12.61
C ASP A 74 8.43 -3.07 11.09
N ASN A 75 7.49 -2.50 10.34
CA ASN A 75 7.48 -2.49 8.88
C ASN A 75 7.35 -1.08 8.28
N ALA A 76 7.68 -0.03 9.03
CA ALA A 76 7.58 1.36 8.56
C ALA A 76 8.29 1.59 7.21
N GLU A 77 9.54 1.14 7.10
CA GLU A 77 10.35 1.27 5.88
C GLU A 77 9.79 0.43 4.73
N ASN A 78 9.33 -0.79 5.01
CA ASN A 78 8.71 -1.66 4.00
C ASN A 78 7.43 -1.04 3.43
N LEU A 79 6.59 -0.43 4.28
CA LEU A 79 5.39 0.27 3.86
C LEU A 79 5.73 1.42 2.90
N MET A 80 6.73 2.25 3.23
CA MET A 80 7.16 3.34 2.35
C MET A 80 7.80 2.83 1.05
N THR A 81 8.63 1.79 1.15
CA THR A 81 9.26 1.15 0.00
C THR A 81 8.21 0.64 -0.99
N TRP A 82 7.21 -0.09 -0.51
CA TRP A 82 6.11 -0.55 -1.36
C TRP A 82 5.22 0.59 -1.86
N GLY A 83 4.98 1.61 -1.05
CA GLY A 83 4.32 2.84 -1.50
C GLY A 83 5.02 3.47 -2.70
N ASN A 84 6.34 3.55 -2.68
CA ASN A 84 7.14 4.08 -3.79
C ASN A 84 7.16 3.14 -5.00
N ILE A 85 7.36 1.83 -4.78
CA ILE A 85 7.31 0.83 -5.86
C ILE A 85 5.99 0.90 -6.61
N LEU A 86 4.85 0.87 -5.90
CA LEU A 86 3.53 0.92 -6.51
C LEU A 86 3.30 2.25 -7.24
N THR A 87 3.73 3.37 -6.67
CA THR A 87 3.67 4.69 -7.31
C THR A 87 4.37 4.69 -8.67
N HIS A 88 5.59 4.17 -8.76
CA HIS A 88 6.36 4.15 -10.00
C HIS A 88 5.84 3.10 -10.99
N ARG A 89 5.53 1.91 -10.52
CA ARG A 89 5.21 0.75 -11.35
C ARG A 89 3.77 0.79 -11.89
N SER A 90 2.86 1.50 -11.23
CA SER A 90 1.47 1.66 -11.71
C SER A 90 1.35 2.28 -13.10
N LYS A 91 2.41 2.96 -13.59
CA LYS A 91 2.50 3.49 -14.96
C LYS A 91 2.50 2.41 -16.05
N LEU A 92 2.71 1.15 -15.69
CA LEU A 92 2.68 -0.01 -16.59
C LEU A 92 1.26 -0.56 -16.82
N ILE A 93 0.25 0.05 -16.18
CA ILE A 93 -1.19 -0.25 -16.35
C ILE A 93 -1.84 0.75 -17.29
#